data_AF-A0A7K0KC95-F1
#
_entry.id   AF-A0A7K0KC95-F1
#
_cell.length_a   1.000
_cell.length_b   1.000
_cell.length_c   1.000
_cell.angle_alpha   90.00
_cell.angle_beta   90.00
_cell.angle_gamma   90.00
#
_symmetry.space_group_name_H-M   'P 1'
#
loop_
_entity.id
_entity.type
_entity.pdbx_description
1 polymer ?
#
loop_
_entity_poly.entity_id
_entity_poly.type
_entity_poly.pdbx_seq_one_letter_code
_entity_poly.pdbx_strand_id
1 'polypeptide(L)' 'METINSYRLTSLEEPTDDMLHQIMSEAAEDARRKGDAAHKRYFDLIRKDIIAQSQFGQKNNL' A
#
# COMPACT_ATOMS: atom_id res chain seq x y z
N MET A 1 -5.48 3.39 -29.84
CA MET A 1 -5.82 2.75 -28.56
C MET A 1 -5.99 3.86 -27.55
N GLU A 2 -7.23 4.22 -27.21
CA GLU A 2 -7.51 5.21 -26.18
C GLU A 2 -7.23 4.57 -24.81
N THR A 3 -6.37 5.22 -24.01
CA THR A 3 -6.01 4.78 -22.67
C THR A 3 -7.03 5.32 -21.66
N ILE A 4 -7.55 4.46 -20.78
CA ILE A 4 -8.58 4.72 -19.73
C ILE A 4 -8.26 5.89 -18.79
N ASN A 5 -7.04 6.44 -18.82
CA ASN A 5 -6.69 7.70 -18.15
C ASN A 5 -7.60 8.89 -18.54
N SER A 6 -8.41 8.79 -19.61
CA SER A 6 -9.43 9.76 -19.99
C SER A 6 -10.76 9.61 -19.24
N TYR A 7 -11.02 8.49 -18.57
CA TYR A 7 -12.27 8.26 -17.87
C TYR A 7 -12.26 8.98 -16.52
N ARG A 8 -12.85 10.17 -16.50
CA ARG A 8 -13.09 10.90 -15.26
C ARG A 8 -14.39 10.43 -14.64
N LEU A 9 -14.37 10.18 -13.33
CA LEU A 9 -15.55 9.98 -12.47
C LEU A 9 -16.50 11.20 -12.39
N THR A 10 -16.35 12.16 -13.32
CA THR A 10 -17.20 13.33 -13.54
C THR A 10 -18.02 13.21 -14.83
N SER A 11 -17.78 12.17 -15.63
CA SER A 11 -18.64 11.79 -16.75
C SER A 11 -19.93 11.20 -16.18
N LEU A 12 -21.08 11.62 -16.70
CA LEU A 12 -22.39 11.04 -16.39
C LEU A 12 -22.65 9.72 -17.15
N GLU A 13 -21.74 9.32 -18.03
CA GLU A 13 -21.79 8.00 -18.66
C GLU A 13 -21.26 6.94 -17.69
N GLU A 14 -21.83 5.74 -17.74
CA GLU A 14 -21.31 4.58 -17.01
C GLU A 14 -20.16 3.92 -17.78
N PRO A 15 -19.14 3.39 -17.08
CA PRO A 15 -18.04 2.69 -17.74
C PRO A 15 -18.58 1.40 -18.37
N THR A 16 -18.02 1.03 -19.52
CA THR A 16 -18.28 -0.32 -20.06
C THR A 16 -17.72 -1.38 -19.10
N ASP A 17 -18.20 -2.62 -19.20
CA ASP A 17 -17.73 -3.73 -18.36
C ASP A 17 -16.20 -3.90 -18.41
N ASP A 18 -15.59 -3.74 -19.59
CA ASP A 18 -14.13 -3.81 -19.76
C ASP A 18 -13.41 -2.68 -19.00
N MET A 19 -13.96 -1.46 -19.05
CA MET A 19 -13.42 -0.32 -18.34
C MET A 19 -13.58 -0.47 -16.83
N LEU A 20 -14.75 -0.93 -16.37
CA LEU A 20 -15.00 -1.23 -14.97
C LEU A 20 -14.04 -2.32 -14.46
N HIS A 21 -13.84 -3.38 -15.24
CA HIS A 21 -12.91 -4.45 -14.90
C HIS A 21 -11.49 -3.92 -14.72
N GLN A 22 -11.02 -3.07 -15.64
CA GLN A 22 -9.70 -2.45 -15.54
C GLN A 22 -9.58 -1.55 -14.29
N ILE A 23 -10.57 -0.68 -14.02
CA ILE A 23 -10.58 0.19 -12.84
C ILE A 23 -10.52 -0.65 -11.55
N MET A 24 -11.33 -1.71 -11.47
CA MET A 24 -11.35 -2.60 -10.30
C MET A 24 -10.02 -3.34 -10.14
N SER A 25 -9.40 -3.79 -11.23
CA SER A 25 -8.09 -4.43 -11.20
C SER A 25 -7.01 -3.47 -10.68
N GLU A 26 -6.96 -2.25 -11.19
CA GLU A 26 -6.02 -1.21 -10.75
C GLU A 26 -6.24 -0.82 -9.28
N ALA A 27 -7.49 -0.67 -8.85
CA ALA A 27 -7.83 -0.39 -7.46
C ALA A 27 -7.40 -1.53 -6.53
N ALA A 28 -7.63 -2.78 -6.93
CA ALA A 28 -7.21 -3.95 -6.17
C ALA A 28 -5.67 -4.05 -6.08
N GLU A 29 -4.95 -3.75 -7.16
CA GLU A 29 -3.47 -3.67 -7.16
C GLU A 29 -2.94 -2.59 -6.22
N ASP A 30 -3.53 -1.40 -6.25
CA ASP A 30 -3.14 -0.30 -5.38
C ASP A 30 -3.40 -0.64 -3.90
N ALA A 31 -4.55 -1.24 -3.59
CA ALA A 31 -4.86 -1.72 -2.24
C ALA A 31 -3.85 -2.77 -1.75
N ARG A 32 -3.51 -3.78 -2.57
CA ARG A 32 -2.50 -4.79 -2.24
C ARG A 32 -1.15 -4.14 -1.96
N ARG A 33 -0.65 -3.30 -2.88
CA ARG A 33 0.64 -2.62 -2.72
C ARG A 33 0.70 -1.75 -1.47
N LYS A 34 -0.37 -1.00 -1.17
CA LYS A 34 -0.46 -0.18 0.05
C LYS A 34 -0.47 -1.05 1.31
N GLY A 35 -1.21 -2.16 1.30
CA GLY A 35 -1.24 -3.14 2.38
C GLY A 35 0.15 -3.72 2.67
N ASP A 36 0.82 -4.23 1.65
CA ASP A 36 2.15 -4.83 1.77
C ASP A 36 3.18 -3.82 2.29
N ALA A 37 3.14 -2.58 1.79
CA ALA A 37 4.03 -1.51 2.23
C ALA A 37 3.79 -1.14 3.70
N ALA A 38 2.53 -1.03 4.13
CA ALA A 38 2.18 -0.74 5.52
C ALA A 38 2.61 -1.88 6.45
N HIS A 39 2.35 -3.12 6.06
CA HIS A 39 2.74 -4.31 6.81
C HIS A 39 4.26 -4.39 6.98
N LYS A 40 5.01 -4.21 5.89
CA LYS A 40 6.48 -4.16 5.94
C LYS A 40 6.98 -3.09 6.90
N ARG A 41 6.46 -1.87 6.80
CA ARG A 41 6.84 -0.76 7.69
C ARG A 41 6.57 -1.08 9.16
N TYR A 42 5.42 -1.67 9.47
CA TYR A 42 5.05 -2.05 10.82
C TYR A 42 6.04 -3.04 11.43
N PHE A 43 6.38 -4.12 10.73
CA PHE A 43 7.35 -5.09 11.23
C PHE A 43 8.78 -4.56 11.26
N ASP A 44 9.14 -3.67 10.35
CA ASP A 44 10.44 -2.98 10.40
C ASP A 44 10.57 -2.12 11.67
N LEU A 45 9.49 -1.46 12.10
CA LEU A 45 9.47 -0.71 13.37
C LEU A 45 9.60 -1.64 14.58
N ILE A 46 8.82 -2.72 14.63
CA ILE A 46 8.91 -3.71 15.72
C ILE A 46 10.35 -4.23 15.87
N ARG A 47 11.00 -4.60 14.76
CA ARG A 47 12.39 -5.10 14.81
C ARG A 47 13.35 -4.03 15.33
N LYS A 48 13.20 -2.77 14.89
CA LYS A 48 14.04 -1.67 15.38
C LYS A 48 13.87 -1.45 16.88
N ASP A 49 12.64 -1.49 17.39
CA ASP A 49 12.36 -1.32 18.81
C ASP A 49 12.97 -2.43 19.65
N ILE A 50 12.86 -3.69 19.22
CA ILE A 50 13.50 -4.83 19.89
C ILE A 50 15.02 -4.66 19.95
N ILE A 51 15.64 -4.25 18.84
CA ILE A 51 17.08 -4.01 18.77
C ILE A 51 17.49 -2.85 19.69
N ALA A 52 16.71 -1.76 19.73
CA ALA A 52 16.99 -0.65 20.62
C ALA A 52 16.93 -1.10 22.09
N GLN A 53 15.88 -1.81 22.48
CA GLN A 53 15.71 -2.30 23.86
C GLN A 53 16.85 -3.24 24.29
N SER A 54 17.29 -4.15 23.42
CA SER A 54 18.41 -5.05 23.74
C SER A 54 19.74 -4.30 23.94
N GLN A 55 19.99 -3.24 23.17
CA GLN A 55 21.17 -2.39 23.32
C GLN A 55 21.13 -1.53 24.58
N PHE A 56 19.96 -1.00 24.95
CA PHE A 56 19.79 -0.26 26.21
C PHE A 56 20.02 -1.16 27.43
N GLY A 57 19.56 -2.41 27.40
CA GLY A 57 19.81 -3.38 28.46
C GLY A 57 21.30 -3.71 28.65
N GLN A 58 22.08 -3.75 27.56
CA GLN A 58 23.53 -3.98 27.65
C GLN A 58 24.32 -2.76 28.15
N LYS A 59 23.92 -1.54 27.78
CA LYS A 59 24.63 -0.31 28.16
C LYS A 59 24.45 0.09 29.63
N ASN A 60 23.35 -0.32 30.27
CA ASN A 60 23.07 0.01 31.68
C ASN A 60 23.60 -1.04 32.68
N ASN A 61 24.36 -2.03 32.21
CA ASN A 61 25.02 -3.06 33.03
C ASN A 61 26.55 -2.88 33.13
N LEU A 62 27.06 -1.66 32.87
CA LEU A 62 28.45 -1.22 33.03
C LEU A 62 28.50 0.00 33.93
#